data_AF-A0AAW5F5A8-F1
#
_entry.id   AF-A0AAW5F5A8-F1
#
_cell.length_a   1.000
_cell.length_b   1.000
_cell.length_c   1.000
_cell.angle_alpha   90.00
_cell.angle_beta   90.00
_cell.angle_gamma   90.00
#
_symmetry.space_group_name_H-M   'P 1'
#
loop_
_entity.id
_entity.type
_entity.pdbx_description
1 polymer ?
#
loop_
_entity_poly.entity_id
_entity_poly.type
_entity_poly.pdbx_seq_one_letter_code
_entity_poly.pdbx_strand_id
1 'polypeptide(L)'
;MSIYGINEVGSVALSLNQLDPNGNYIAEERSIEIMVPGVDTGYDATGEEVYRNNGLRIVAKTILEDSSEYSSDMYVLMLAENTSGRTLTIDDTYDSLSVNGYMTDYSFYSAELADGESAALEIRLQESSLEENQIASVSDISEIEVGFEIKADRDIIDEPTVLIQFDS
;
A
#
# COMPACT_ATOMS: atom_id res chain seq x y z
N MET A 1 1.32 6.38 18.03
CA MET A 1 0.25 5.36 18.03
C MET A 1 0.45 4.51 16.78
N SER A 2 0.28 3.19 16.84
CA SER A 2 0.48 2.32 15.65
C SER A 2 -0.59 2.62 14.61
N ILE A 3 -0.21 2.97 13.39
CA ILE A 3 -1.13 3.40 12.31
C ILE A 3 -2.10 2.29 11.91
N TYR A 4 -1.59 1.07 11.89
CA TYR A 4 -2.36 -0.13 11.57
C TYR A 4 -2.76 -0.90 12.83
N GLY A 5 -2.55 -0.37 14.03
CA GLY A 5 -2.92 -1.05 15.28
C GLY A 5 -2.22 -2.39 15.53
N ILE A 6 -1.20 -2.75 14.75
CA ILE A 6 -0.43 -3.99 14.92
C ILE A 6 0.45 -3.82 16.16
N ASN A 7 0.23 -4.65 17.17
CA ASN A 7 0.95 -4.63 18.45
C ASN A 7 1.66 -5.96 18.74
N GLU A 8 1.15 -7.07 18.22
CA GLU A 8 1.70 -8.41 18.39
C GLU A 8 1.69 -9.15 17.06
N VAL A 9 2.58 -10.14 16.91
CA VAL A 9 2.69 -10.98 15.72
C VAL A 9 2.30 -12.41 16.10
N GLY A 10 1.20 -12.91 15.54
CA GLY A 10 0.70 -14.26 15.83
C GLY A 10 1.18 -15.34 14.89
N SER A 11 1.67 -14.99 13.71
CA SER A 11 2.38 -15.92 12.86
C SER A 11 3.40 -15.21 11.98
N VAL A 12 4.41 -15.97 11.57
CA VAL A 12 5.35 -15.58 10.53
C VAL A 12 5.42 -16.72 9.53
N ALA A 13 5.11 -16.44 8.28
CA ALA A 13 5.23 -17.37 7.17
C ALA A 13 6.38 -16.97 6.25
N LEU A 14 7.12 -17.95 5.74
CA LEU A 14 8.20 -17.74 4.78
C LEU A 14 8.29 -18.91 3.80
N SER A 15 8.55 -18.61 2.54
CA SER A 15 8.77 -19.61 1.50
C SER A 15 10.27 -19.81 1.24
N LEU A 16 10.71 -21.06 1.26
CA LEU A 16 12.11 -21.45 1.11
C LEU A 16 12.34 -22.16 -0.23
N ASN A 17 13.25 -21.59 -1.01
CA ASN A 17 13.85 -22.24 -2.16
C ASN A 17 15.24 -22.77 -1.79
N GLN A 18 15.55 -23.99 -2.24
CA GLN A 18 16.85 -24.61 -2.04
C GLN A 18 17.58 -24.66 -3.38
N LEU A 19 18.81 -24.17 -3.43
CA LEU A 19 19.63 -24.12 -4.64
C LEU A 19 20.94 -24.89 -4.48
N ASP A 20 21.44 -25.48 -5.57
CA ASP A 20 22.81 -26.00 -5.66
C ASP A 20 23.83 -24.83 -5.78
N PRO A 21 25.15 -25.10 -5.71
CA PRO A 21 26.17 -24.06 -5.88
C PRO A 21 26.17 -23.34 -7.23
N ASN A 22 25.45 -23.85 -8.23
CA ASN A 22 25.31 -23.23 -9.55
C ASN A 22 24.03 -22.39 -9.68
N GLY A 23 23.20 -22.33 -8.64
CA GLY A 23 21.93 -21.61 -8.65
C GLY A 23 20.75 -22.40 -9.24
N ASN A 24 20.86 -23.72 -9.37
CA ASN A 24 19.73 -24.56 -9.80
C ASN A 24 18.87 -24.98 -8.60
N TYR A 25 17.55 -24.93 -8.73
CA TYR A 25 16.64 -25.43 -7.71
C TYR A 25 16.84 -26.94 -7.48
N ILE A 26 17.08 -27.33 -6.23
CA ILE A 26 17.25 -28.74 -5.81
C ILE A 26 15.99 -29.34 -5.20
N ALA A 27 14.98 -28.52 -4.91
CA ALA A 27 13.69 -28.95 -4.40
C ALA A 27 12.60 -27.93 -4.77
N GLU A 28 11.34 -28.36 -4.70
CA GLU A 28 10.19 -27.46 -4.75
C GLU A 28 10.18 -26.50 -3.56
N GLU A 29 9.61 -25.33 -3.78
CA GLU A 29 9.46 -24.31 -2.74
C GLU A 29 8.65 -24.85 -1.56
N ARG A 30 9.11 -24.53 -0.35
CA ARG A 30 8.48 -25.00 0.89
C ARG A 30 8.11 -23.81 1.75
N SER A 31 6.82 -23.64 2.00
CA SER A 31 6.33 -22.67 2.99
C SER A 31 6.51 -23.23 4.40
N ILE A 32 7.08 -22.42 5.28
CA ILE A 32 7.16 -22.67 6.72
C ILE A 32 6.37 -21.58 7.41
N GLU A 33 5.43 -21.99 8.26
CA GLU A 33 4.68 -21.09 9.13
C GLU A 33 5.07 -21.34 10.58
N ILE A 34 5.41 -20.28 11.30
CA ILE A 34 5.72 -20.28 12.72
C ILE A 34 4.58 -19.57 13.43
N MET A 35 3.82 -20.31 14.25
CA MET A 35 2.70 -19.78 15.03
C MET A 35 3.14 -19.37 16.43
N VAL A 36 2.66 -18.21 16.89
CA VAL A 36 2.78 -17.72 18.26
C VAL A 36 1.39 -17.83 18.91
N PRO A 37 1.14 -18.85 19.75
CA PRO A 37 -0.20 -19.08 20.29
C PRO A 37 -0.56 -18.03 21.36
N GLY A 38 -1.85 -17.64 21.39
CA GLY A 38 -2.42 -16.83 22.47
C GLY A 38 -2.21 -15.31 22.36
N VAL A 39 -1.82 -14.82 21.19
CA VAL A 39 -1.71 -13.37 20.90
C VAL A 39 -2.92 -12.87 20.10
N ASP A 40 -3.21 -11.58 20.25
CA ASP A 40 -4.24 -10.91 19.46
C ASP A 40 -3.61 -10.35 18.16
N THR A 41 -4.13 -10.76 17.01
CA THR A 41 -3.56 -10.47 15.68
C THR A 41 -4.38 -9.48 14.87
N GLY A 42 -5.32 -8.78 15.53
CA GLY A 42 -6.08 -7.72 14.87
C GLY A 42 -5.20 -6.57 14.38
N TYR A 43 -5.60 -5.97 13.27
CA TYR A 43 -5.13 -4.67 12.82
C TYR A 43 -6.29 -3.68 12.80
N ASP A 44 -5.96 -2.40 12.81
CA ASP A 44 -6.91 -1.31 12.69
C ASP A 44 -7.29 -1.06 11.22
N ALA A 45 -8.48 -1.54 10.85
CA ALA A 45 -9.06 -1.37 9.52
C ALA A 45 -9.85 -0.07 9.32
N THR A 46 -9.83 0.84 10.32
CA THR A 46 -10.53 2.14 10.24
C THR A 46 -9.78 3.15 9.36
N GLY A 47 -10.48 4.19 8.91
CA GLY A 47 -9.96 5.22 8.01
C GLY A 47 -11.03 5.64 7.01
N GLU A 48 -10.63 6.43 6.01
CA GLU A 48 -11.53 6.83 4.92
C GLU A 48 -11.56 5.74 3.86
N GLU A 49 -12.73 5.16 3.59
CA GLU A 49 -12.87 4.21 2.47
C GLU A 49 -12.93 4.97 1.15
N VAL A 50 -11.88 4.82 0.35
CA VAL A 50 -11.70 5.55 -0.91
C VAL A 50 -12.05 4.72 -2.13
N TYR A 51 -12.12 3.39 -1.96
CA TYR A 51 -12.55 2.47 -3.01
C TYR A 51 -13.11 1.16 -2.45
N ARG A 52 -14.18 0.66 -3.07
CA ARG A 52 -14.76 -0.66 -2.80
C ARG A 52 -15.43 -1.20 -4.05
N ASN A 53 -14.81 -2.20 -4.68
CA ASN A 53 -15.42 -2.93 -5.79
C ASN A 53 -14.73 -4.29 -6.00
N ASN A 54 -15.41 -5.24 -6.64
CA ASN A 54 -14.85 -6.55 -7.01
C ASN A 54 -14.20 -7.34 -5.85
N GLY A 55 -14.66 -7.12 -4.61
CA GLY A 55 -14.10 -7.76 -3.41
C GLY A 55 -12.82 -7.10 -2.87
N LEU A 56 -12.30 -6.07 -3.54
CA LEU A 56 -11.23 -5.21 -3.04
C LEU A 56 -11.82 -4.01 -2.30
N ARG A 57 -11.20 -3.67 -1.17
CA ARG A 57 -11.45 -2.44 -0.42
C ARG A 57 -10.13 -1.72 -0.20
N ILE A 58 -10.09 -0.41 -0.43
CA ILE A 58 -8.92 0.45 -0.12
C ILE A 58 -9.37 1.55 0.84
N VAL A 59 -8.57 1.75 1.88
CA VAL A 59 -8.82 2.72 2.96
C VAL A 59 -7.62 3.63 3.09
N ALA A 60 -7.80 4.94 2.95
CA ALA A 60 -6.79 5.92 3.31
C ALA A 60 -6.64 6.00 4.83
N LYS A 61 -5.40 5.94 5.32
CA LYS A 61 -5.07 5.94 6.76
C LYS A 61 -4.60 7.31 7.23
N THR A 62 -3.53 7.81 6.63
CA THR A 62 -2.90 9.08 7.00
C THR A 62 -1.85 9.46 5.95
N ILE A 63 -1.37 10.68 6.03
CA ILE A 63 -0.11 11.11 5.41
C ILE A 63 0.93 11.38 6.50
N LEU A 64 2.20 11.12 6.21
CA LEU A 64 3.34 11.38 7.10
C LEU A 64 4.44 12.15 6.36
N GLU A 65 5.15 13.00 7.07
CA GLU A 65 6.42 13.56 6.61
C GLU A 65 7.54 12.52 6.82
N ASP A 66 8.55 12.53 5.95
CA ASP A 66 9.76 11.76 6.20
C ASP A 66 10.37 12.21 7.54
N SER A 67 10.78 11.23 8.34
CA SER A 67 11.40 11.48 9.65
C SER A 67 12.84 11.99 9.55
N SER A 68 13.46 11.85 8.39
CA SER A 68 14.82 12.28 8.09
C SER A 68 14.88 13.79 7.90
N GLU A 69 15.87 14.45 8.52
CA GLU A 69 16.15 15.87 8.26
C GLU A 69 16.72 16.14 6.85
N TYR A 70 17.00 15.09 6.08
CA TYR A 70 17.59 15.16 4.74
C TYR A 70 16.58 14.89 3.62
N SER A 71 15.30 14.73 3.95
CA SER A 71 14.24 14.49 2.99
C SER A 71 12.98 15.21 3.44
N SER A 72 12.32 15.87 2.50
CA SER A 72 10.98 16.44 2.69
C SER A 72 9.93 15.64 1.90
N ASP A 73 10.23 14.37 1.61
CA ASP A 73 9.23 13.47 1.03
C ASP A 73 8.07 13.28 2.00
N MET A 74 6.91 12.95 1.45
CA MET A 74 5.74 12.60 2.25
C MET A 74 5.19 11.24 1.80
N TYR A 75 4.58 10.53 2.74
CA TYR A 75 4.09 9.16 2.54
C TYR A 75 2.60 9.09 2.79
N VAL A 76 1.82 8.78 1.76
CA VAL A 76 0.39 8.47 1.88
C VAL A 76 0.26 7.00 2.20
N LEU A 77 -0.31 6.70 3.37
CA LEU A 77 -0.50 5.34 3.87
C LEU A 77 -1.95 4.91 3.68
N MET A 78 -2.14 3.72 3.13
CA MET A 78 -3.44 3.13 2.90
C MET A 78 -3.45 1.65 3.31
N LEU A 79 -4.63 1.09 3.49
CA LEU A 79 -4.87 -0.32 3.74
C LEU A 79 -5.70 -0.88 2.59
N ALA A 80 -5.22 -1.97 1.98
CA ALA A 80 -5.98 -2.78 1.05
C ALA A 80 -6.42 -4.09 1.71
N GLU A 81 -7.65 -4.52 1.46
CA GLU A 81 -8.21 -5.78 1.91
C GLU A 81 -8.84 -6.52 0.73
N ASN A 82 -8.44 -7.77 0.48
CA ASN A 82 -8.97 -8.58 -0.61
C ASN A 82 -9.89 -9.69 -0.08
N THR A 83 -11.13 -9.68 -0.55
CA THR A 83 -12.17 -10.70 -0.24
C THR A 83 -12.85 -11.22 -1.50
N SER A 84 -12.15 -11.14 -2.64
CA SER A 84 -12.69 -11.39 -3.97
C SER A 84 -12.79 -12.87 -4.35
N GLY A 85 -12.21 -13.78 -3.56
CA GLY A 85 -12.08 -15.20 -3.90
C GLY A 85 -10.92 -15.53 -4.86
N ARG A 86 -10.06 -14.56 -5.18
CA ARG A 86 -8.89 -14.71 -6.06
C ARG A 86 -7.78 -13.70 -5.73
N THR A 87 -6.58 -13.93 -6.24
CA THR A 87 -5.48 -12.96 -6.13
C THR A 87 -5.77 -11.72 -6.95
N LEU A 88 -5.48 -10.55 -6.38
CA LEU A 88 -5.56 -9.26 -7.04
C LEU A 88 -4.20 -8.57 -6.99
N THR A 89 -3.88 -7.85 -8.05
CA THR A 89 -2.74 -6.93 -8.11
C THR A 89 -3.25 -5.51 -8.19
N ILE A 90 -2.64 -4.61 -7.40
CA ILE A 90 -2.92 -3.19 -7.36
C ILE A 90 -1.67 -2.49 -7.90
N ASP A 91 -1.78 -1.85 -9.05
CA ASP A 91 -0.78 -0.95 -9.61
C ASP A 91 -1.32 0.49 -9.59
N ASP A 92 -0.44 1.48 -9.66
CA ASP A 92 -0.85 2.84 -9.97
C ASP A 92 -1.09 3.00 -11.47
N THR A 93 -2.05 3.84 -11.85
CA THR A 93 -2.10 4.37 -13.21
C THR A 93 -0.93 5.34 -13.35
N TYR A 94 -0.02 5.06 -14.27
CA TYR A 94 1.20 5.85 -14.45
C TYR A 94 0.90 7.35 -14.62
N ASP A 95 1.67 8.20 -13.94
CA ASP A 95 1.55 9.66 -13.93
C ASP A 95 0.13 10.18 -13.60
N SER A 96 -0.62 9.49 -12.73
CA SER A 96 -2.00 9.88 -12.40
C SER A 96 -2.14 10.74 -11.14
N LEU A 97 -1.08 10.85 -10.32
CA LEU A 97 -1.20 11.48 -9.01
C LEU A 97 -1.15 13.02 -9.07
N SER A 98 -2.08 13.66 -8.36
CA SER A 98 -2.02 15.08 -8.07
C SER A 98 -2.22 15.38 -6.59
N VAL A 99 -1.60 16.47 -6.13
CA VAL A 99 -1.77 17.01 -4.77
C VAL A 99 -2.31 18.43 -4.90
N ASN A 100 -3.44 18.74 -4.27
CA ASN A 100 -4.14 20.02 -4.42
C ASN A 100 -4.39 20.42 -5.89
N GLY A 101 -4.63 19.44 -6.77
CA GLY A 101 -4.82 19.64 -8.21
C GLY A 101 -3.54 19.88 -9.01
N TYR A 102 -2.35 19.81 -8.41
CA TYR A 102 -1.07 19.90 -9.11
C TYR A 102 -0.48 18.51 -9.32
N MET A 103 -0.13 18.18 -10.57
CA MET A 103 0.60 16.95 -10.89
C MET A 103 1.85 16.88 -10.03
N THR A 104 2.01 15.75 -9.34
CA THR A 104 3.08 15.58 -8.35
C THR A 104 3.83 14.30 -8.66
N ASP A 105 5.15 14.40 -8.78
CA ASP A 105 6.01 13.23 -8.97
C ASP A 105 5.92 12.32 -7.73
N TYR A 106 5.74 11.02 -7.96
CA TYR A 106 5.54 10.05 -6.90
C TYR A 106 6.19 8.71 -7.25
N SER A 107 6.19 7.79 -6.29
CA SER A 107 6.46 6.37 -6.53
C SER A 107 5.50 5.51 -5.73
N PHE A 108 5.00 4.46 -6.37
CA PHE A 108 4.17 3.43 -5.79
C PHE A 108 4.75 2.05 -6.15
N TYR A 109 4.73 1.12 -5.21
CA TYR A 109 5.11 -0.26 -5.46
C TYR A 109 3.86 -1.12 -5.59
N SER A 110 3.79 -1.89 -6.67
CA SER A 110 2.73 -2.87 -6.92
C SER A 110 2.50 -3.76 -5.70
N ALA A 111 1.23 -3.97 -5.35
CA ALA A 111 0.84 -4.86 -4.27
C ALA A 111 0.02 -6.03 -4.82
N GLU A 112 0.44 -7.25 -4.49
CA GLU A 112 -0.29 -8.48 -4.79
C GLU A 112 -0.90 -9.02 -3.50
N LEU A 113 -2.21 -9.31 -3.50
CA LEU A 113 -2.95 -9.80 -2.35
C LEU A 113 -3.75 -11.04 -2.76
N ALA A 114 -3.51 -12.18 -2.13
CA ALA A 114 -4.37 -13.36 -2.24
C ALA A 114 -5.74 -13.11 -1.57
N ASP A 115 -6.69 -14.02 -1.78
CA ASP A 115 -7.99 -13.94 -1.11
C ASP A 115 -7.83 -14.03 0.42
N GLY A 116 -8.47 -13.11 1.15
CA GLY A 116 -8.36 -12.99 2.59
C GLY A 116 -7.14 -12.21 3.10
N GLU A 117 -6.22 -11.80 2.21
CA GLU A 117 -5.05 -11.01 2.61
C GLU A 117 -5.37 -9.52 2.73
N SER A 118 -4.52 -8.83 3.48
CA SER A 118 -4.54 -7.39 3.64
C SER A 118 -3.11 -6.85 3.55
N ALA A 119 -2.95 -5.67 2.96
CA ALA A 119 -1.65 -5.04 2.75
C ALA A 119 -1.68 -3.57 3.15
N ALA A 120 -0.59 -3.12 3.76
CA ALA A 120 -0.27 -1.70 3.83
C ALA A 120 0.22 -1.26 2.45
N LEU A 121 -0.38 -0.22 1.92
CA LEU A 121 0.05 0.44 0.70
C LEU A 121 0.72 1.77 1.07
N GLU A 122 1.76 2.12 0.35
CA GLU A 122 2.52 3.36 0.54
C GLU A 122 2.72 4.04 -0.82
N ILE A 123 2.32 5.31 -0.90
CA ILE A 123 2.70 6.19 -1.99
C ILE A 123 3.69 7.21 -1.44
N ARG A 124 4.89 7.26 -2.02
CA ARG A 124 5.88 8.30 -1.70
C ARG A 124 5.71 9.46 -2.67
N LEU A 125 5.43 10.64 -2.12
CA LEU A 125 5.41 11.92 -2.82
C LEU A 125 6.83 12.50 -2.81
N GLN A 126 7.35 12.87 -3.98
CA GLN A 126 8.74 13.32 -4.12
C GLN A 126 8.90 14.78 -3.70
N GLU A 127 9.85 15.05 -2.80
CA GLU A 127 10.22 16.35 -2.27
C GLU A 127 10.35 17.43 -3.35
N SER A 128 11.03 17.14 -4.46
CA SER A 128 11.26 18.13 -5.51
C SER A 128 9.94 18.67 -6.09
N SER A 129 8.93 17.81 -6.24
CA SER A 129 7.64 18.20 -6.78
C SER A 129 6.76 18.90 -5.73
N LEU A 130 6.88 18.49 -4.47
CA LEU A 130 6.23 19.17 -3.34
C LEU A 130 6.75 20.62 -3.20
N GLU A 131 8.07 20.82 -3.25
CA GLU A 131 8.70 22.15 -3.18
C GLU A 131 8.27 23.06 -4.34
N GLU A 132 8.23 22.54 -5.57
CA GLU A 132 7.76 23.28 -6.75
C GLU A 132 6.31 23.77 -6.59
N ASN A 133 5.48 22.97 -5.93
CA ASN A 133 4.07 23.27 -5.65
C ASN A 133 3.85 24.00 -4.32
N GLN A 134 4.92 24.44 -3.64
CA GLN A 134 4.87 25.17 -2.36
C GLN A 134 4.17 24.40 -1.23
N ILE A 135 4.27 23.06 -1.27
CA ILE A 135 3.80 22.16 -0.22
C ILE A 135 4.98 21.88 0.70
N ALA A 136 4.99 22.50 1.87
CA ALA A 136 6.11 22.38 2.82
C ALA A 136 5.82 21.42 3.97
N SER A 137 4.54 21.10 4.18
CA SER A 137 4.07 20.27 5.28
C SER A 137 2.79 19.53 4.93
N VAL A 138 2.47 18.52 5.72
CA VAL A 138 1.18 17.81 5.61
C VAL A 138 -0.01 18.77 5.72
N SER A 139 0.08 19.83 6.53
CA SER A 139 -1.02 20.80 6.67
C SER A 139 -1.28 21.65 5.43
N ASP A 140 -0.38 21.66 4.46
CA ASP A 140 -0.59 22.35 3.19
C ASP A 140 -1.41 21.49 2.21
N ILE A 141 -1.67 20.22 2.52
CA ILE A 141 -2.38 19.27 1.66
C ILE A 141 -3.85 19.20 2.05
N SER A 142 -4.72 19.59 1.11
CA SER A 142 -6.18 19.47 1.23
C SER A 142 -6.75 18.25 0.52
N GLU A 143 -6.13 17.84 -0.59
CA GLU A 143 -6.59 16.71 -1.38
C GLU A 143 -5.44 16.02 -2.10
N ILE A 144 -5.59 14.71 -2.29
CA ILE A 144 -4.75 13.88 -3.16
C ILE A 144 -5.66 13.06 -4.07
N GLU A 145 -5.41 13.14 -5.37
CA GLU A 145 -6.06 12.28 -6.37
C GLU A 145 -5.03 11.29 -6.91
N VAL A 146 -5.40 10.01 -7.04
CA VAL A 146 -4.53 8.96 -7.62
C VAL A 146 -5.35 7.92 -8.36
N GLY A 147 -4.87 7.48 -9.52
CA GLY A 147 -5.44 6.37 -10.27
C GLY A 147 -4.79 5.04 -9.91
N PHE A 148 -5.58 3.97 -9.87
CA PHE A 148 -5.10 2.61 -9.74
C PHE A 148 -5.55 1.75 -10.93
N GLU A 149 -4.72 0.78 -11.31
CA GLU A 149 -5.11 -0.34 -12.15
C GLU A 149 -5.27 -1.58 -11.28
N ILE A 150 -6.48 -2.13 -11.20
CA ILE A 150 -6.76 -3.35 -10.44
C ILE A 150 -6.78 -4.52 -11.42
N LYS A 151 -5.91 -5.51 -11.19
CA LYS A 151 -5.76 -6.68 -12.06
C LYS A 151 -6.17 -7.95 -11.33
N ALA A 152 -6.79 -8.86 -12.07
CA ALA A 152 -6.89 -10.26 -11.70
C ALA A 152 -6.11 -11.07 -12.75
N ASP A 153 -5.13 -11.86 -12.30
CA ASP A 153 -4.16 -12.51 -13.17
C ASP A 153 -3.41 -11.50 -14.07
N ARG A 154 -3.79 -11.37 -15.34
CA ARG A 154 -3.20 -10.42 -16.31
C ARG A 154 -4.19 -9.42 -16.86
N ASP A 155 -5.46 -9.53 -16.49
CA ASP A 155 -6.53 -8.70 -17.01
C ASP A 155 -6.80 -7.56 -16.04
N ILE A 156 -6.85 -6.33 -16.55
CA ILE A 156 -7.35 -5.18 -15.81
C ILE A 156 -8.86 -5.37 -15.63
N ILE A 157 -9.32 -5.38 -14.38
CA ILE A 157 -10.73 -5.58 -14.00
C ILE A 157 -11.40 -4.30 -13.50
N ASP A 158 -10.62 -3.29 -13.10
CA ASP A 158 -11.09 -1.96 -12.76
C ASP A 158 -9.93 -0.94 -12.85
N GLU A 159 -10.27 0.32 -13.06
CA GLU A 159 -9.31 1.44 -13.16
C GLU A 159 -9.82 2.68 -12.38
N PRO A 160 -9.95 2.58 -11.04
CA PRO A 160 -10.50 3.67 -10.26
C PRO A 160 -9.53 4.84 -10.13
N THR A 161 -10.05 6.06 -10.24
CA THR A 161 -9.42 7.27 -9.68
C THR A 161 -10.03 7.51 -8.31
N VAL A 162 -9.20 7.56 -7.27
CA VAL A 162 -9.63 7.82 -5.90
C VAL A 162 -9.22 9.24 -5.49
N LEU A 163 -10.08 9.87 -4.70
CA LEU A 163 -9.84 11.18 -4.09
C LEU A 163 -9.76 10.98 -2.57
N ILE A 164 -8.69 11.49 -1.97
CA ILE A 164 -8.47 11.49 -0.52
C ILE A 164 -8.58 12.95 -0.07
N GLN A 165 -9.49 13.24 0.86
CA GLN A 165 -9.68 14.59 1.38
C GLN A 165 -9.15 14.68 2.81
N PHE A 166 -8.32 15.68 3.05
CA PHE A 166 -7.81 15.96 4.39
C PHE A 166 -8.52 17.19 4.94
N ASP A 167 -9.12 17.05 6.12
CA ASP A 167 -9.70 18.19 6.83
C ASP A 167 -8.57 19.17 7.21
N SER A 168 -8.63 20.37 6.63
CA SER A 168 -7.76 21.52 6.93
C SER A 168 -8.12 22.21 8.24
#